data_AF-A0A0L6JL27-F1
#
_entry.id   AF-A0A0L6JL27-F1
#
_cell.length_a   1.000
_cell.length_b   1.000
_cell.length_c   1.000
_cell.angle_alpha   90.00
_cell.angle_beta   90.00
_cell.angle_gamma   90.00
#
_symmetry.space_group_name_H-M   'P 1'
#
loop_
_entity.id
_entity.type
_entity.pdbx_description
1 polymer ?
#
loop_
_entity_poly.entity_id
_entity_poly.type
_entity_poly.pdbx_seq_one_letter_code
_entity_poly.pdbx_strand_id
1 'polypeptide(L)'
;MQYQQYYCIYGNDKLLNNNSIDKELRDILAEPVMLVNPQGGMTDWKHEDYEISVKIMFLMFLNTEYDDSFIKDSPISIEFFDQWWKLKVCSDQIYRDEIFEKADNIIINKIQLTGKELPDSFINDLKLRIKNKE
;
A
#
# COMPACT_ATOMS: atom_id res chain seq x y z
N MET A 1 2.21 16.61 -20.33
CA MET A 1 1.57 15.39 -19.80
C MET A 1 2.15 15.13 -18.43
N GLN A 2 1.32 15.00 -17.38
CA GLN A 2 1.80 14.57 -16.07
C GLN A 2 1.95 13.05 -16.09
N TYR A 3 3.16 12.55 -15.88
CA TYR A 3 3.39 11.13 -15.67
C TYR A 3 2.90 10.77 -14.26
N GLN A 4 2.09 9.73 -14.15
CA GLN A 4 1.70 9.16 -12.87
C GLN A 4 2.43 7.84 -12.68
N GLN A 5 3.01 7.65 -11.51
CA GLN A 5 3.66 6.39 -11.14
C GLN A 5 2.88 5.73 -10.01
N TYR A 6 2.62 4.44 -10.19
CA TYR A 6 1.96 3.61 -9.19
C TYR A 6 3.00 2.83 -8.42
N TYR A 7 2.80 2.77 -7.10
CA TYR A 7 3.66 2.07 -6.15
C TYR A 7 2.80 1.12 -5.32
N CYS A 8 3.21 -0.14 -5.24
CA CYS A 8 2.59 -1.15 -4.39
C CYS A 8 3.50 -1.42 -3.19
N ILE A 9 3.00 -1.17 -1.98
CA ILE A 9 3.66 -1.49 -0.72
C ILE A 9 2.99 -2.71 -0.13
N TYR A 10 3.76 -3.69 0.34
CA TYR A 10 3.21 -4.88 0.98
C TYR A 10 4.18 -5.44 2.01
N GLY A 11 3.64 -6.17 3.00
CA GLY A 11 4.44 -6.80 4.04
C GLY A 11 5.42 -7.83 3.49
N ASN A 12 6.63 -7.87 4.05
CA ASN A 12 7.62 -8.89 3.72
C ASN A 12 7.54 -10.09 4.68
N ASP A 13 8.38 -11.10 4.45
CA ASP A 13 8.39 -12.33 5.25
C ASP A 13 8.74 -12.07 6.73
N LYS A 14 9.53 -11.03 7.03
CA LYS A 14 9.82 -10.67 8.42
C LYS A 14 8.58 -10.14 9.12
N LEU A 15 7.80 -9.29 8.46
CA LEU A 15 6.55 -8.78 9.02
C LEU A 15 5.54 -9.91 9.21
N LEU A 16 5.34 -10.75 8.19
CA LEU A 16 4.38 -11.87 8.21
C LEU A 16 4.69 -12.90 9.31
N ASN A 17 5.97 -13.13 9.60
CA ASN A 17 6.41 -14.08 10.62
C ASN A 17 6.69 -13.43 11.98
N ASN A 18 6.42 -12.14 12.14
CA ASN A 18 6.65 -11.45 13.40
C ASN A 18 5.57 -11.83 14.43
N ASN A 19 5.96 -12.49 15.51
CA ASN A 19 5.07 -12.87 16.61
C ASN A 19 5.04 -11.83 17.76
N SER A 20 5.87 -10.79 17.69
CA SER A 20 5.84 -9.69 18.67
C SER A 20 4.77 -8.64 18.37
N ILE A 21 4.21 -8.66 17.16
CA ILE A 21 3.11 -7.78 16.74
C ILE A 21 1.82 -8.58 16.90
N ASP A 22 0.77 -7.93 17.38
CA ASP A 22 -0.56 -8.54 17.41
C ASP A 22 -0.94 -9.06 16.03
N LYS A 23 -1.60 -10.23 15.98
CA LYS A 23 -1.92 -10.89 14.72
C LYS A 23 -2.81 -10.04 13.82
N GLU A 24 -3.81 -9.37 14.39
CA GLU A 24 -4.74 -8.54 13.61
C GLU A 24 -4.00 -7.35 13.01
N LEU A 25 -3.18 -6.67 13.82
CA LEU A 25 -2.36 -5.56 13.33
C LEU A 25 -1.36 -6.02 12.27
N ARG A 26 -0.67 -7.13 12.49
CA ARG A 26 0.27 -7.68 11.51
C ARG A 26 -0.42 -8.02 10.18
N ASP A 27 -1.59 -8.63 10.25
CA ASP A 27 -2.35 -9.01 9.05
C ASP A 27 -2.77 -7.75 8.28
N ILE A 28 -3.16 -6.67 8.97
CA ILE A 28 -3.46 -5.35 8.38
C ILE A 28 -2.21 -4.71 7.76
N LEU A 29 -1.10 -4.66 8.51
CA LEU A 29 0.15 -4.05 8.04
C LEU A 29 0.77 -4.79 6.85
N ALA A 30 0.43 -6.05 6.66
CA ALA A 30 0.88 -6.85 5.54
C ALA A 30 0.03 -6.68 4.27
N GLU A 31 -1.14 -6.05 4.36
CA GLU A 31 -2.02 -5.86 3.20
C GLU A 31 -1.38 -4.95 2.15
N PRO A 32 -1.55 -5.26 0.84
CA PRO A 32 -1.04 -4.40 -0.21
C PRO A 32 -1.69 -3.02 -0.21
N VAL A 33 -0.88 -1.96 -0.16
CA VAL A 33 -1.30 -0.56 -0.27
C VAL A 33 -0.79 0.01 -1.58
N MET A 34 -1.71 0.56 -2.38
CA MET A 34 -1.40 1.23 -3.63
C MET A 34 -1.31 2.73 -3.42
N LEU A 35 -0.14 3.31 -3.68
CA LEU A 35 0.09 4.75 -3.67
C LEU A 35 0.30 5.26 -5.09
N VAL A 36 -0.27 6.42 -5.38
CA VAL A 36 -0.10 7.12 -6.65
C VAL A 36 0.70 8.37 -6.36
N ASN A 37 1.87 8.49 -6.98
CA ASN A 37 2.67 9.71 -6.90
C ASN A 37 2.66 10.39 -8.28
N PRO A 38 2.18 11.64 -8.40
CA PRO A 38 2.41 12.41 -9.61
C PRO A 38 3.92 12.64 -9.76
N GLN A 39 4.54 12.11 -10.82
CA GLN A 39 5.92 12.46 -11.20
C GLN A 39 6.03 13.90 -11.74
N GLY A 40 4.95 14.68 -11.68
CA GLY A 40 4.90 16.07 -12.10
C GLY A 40 4.98 17.01 -10.91
N GLY A 41 6.20 17.42 -10.55
CA GLY A 41 6.42 18.44 -9.52
C GLY A 41 7.89 18.78 -9.26
N MET A 42 8.80 17.81 -9.39
CA MET A 42 10.24 18.01 -9.19
C MET A 42 11.05 17.40 -10.33
N THR A 43 11.49 18.23 -11.27
CA THR A 43 12.22 17.81 -12.48
C THR A 43 13.58 17.19 -12.19
N ASP A 44 14.13 17.44 -11.00
CA ASP A 44 15.49 17.04 -10.63
C ASP A 44 15.54 15.72 -9.84
N TRP A 45 14.37 15.15 -9.51
CA TRP A 45 14.30 13.89 -8.77
C TRP A 45 14.55 12.69 -9.67
N LYS A 46 15.42 11.80 -9.21
CA LYS A 46 15.63 10.48 -9.79
C LYS A 46 14.58 9.52 -9.27
N HIS A 47 14.50 8.34 -9.89
CA HIS A 47 13.52 7.32 -9.52
C HIS A 47 13.63 6.92 -8.05
N GLU A 48 14.86 6.80 -7.55
CA GLU A 48 15.17 6.45 -6.16
C GLU A 48 14.64 7.51 -5.18
N ASP A 49 14.69 8.79 -5.55
CA ASP A 49 14.16 9.88 -4.71
C ASP A 49 12.64 9.76 -4.54
N TYR A 50 11.93 9.38 -5.62
CA TYR A 50 10.50 9.11 -5.54
C TYR A 50 10.19 7.89 -4.69
N GLU A 51 10.95 6.80 -4.80
CA GLU A 51 10.78 5.62 -3.94
C GLU A 51 10.98 5.97 -2.47
N ILE A 52 12.04 6.72 -2.14
CA ILE A 52 12.31 7.20 -0.78
C ILE A 52 11.12 8.02 -0.27
N SER A 53 10.61 8.96 -1.07
CA SER A 53 9.47 9.79 -0.69
C SER A 53 8.23 8.94 -0.37
N VAL A 54 7.96 7.91 -1.16
CA VAL A 54 6.82 7.01 -0.98
C VAL A 54 6.97 6.17 0.29
N LYS A 55 8.17 5.65 0.57
CA LYS A 55 8.46 4.92 1.82
C LYS A 55 8.24 5.81 3.05
N ILE A 56 8.76 7.04 3.04
CA ILE A 56 8.61 7.99 4.15
C ILE A 56 7.15 8.37 4.35
N MET A 57 6.43 8.71 3.28
CA MET A 57 5.00 9.04 3.35
C MET A 57 4.18 7.89 3.93
N PHE A 58 4.47 6.65 3.53
CA PHE A 58 3.81 5.47 4.08
C PHE A 58 4.06 5.32 5.59
N LEU A 59 5.31 5.47 6.05
CA LEU A 59 5.61 5.39 7.48
C LEU A 59 4.95 6.52 8.28
N MET A 60 4.90 7.74 7.74
CA MET A 60 4.18 8.85 8.36
C MET A 60 2.68 8.55 8.48
N PHE A 61 2.07 8.01 7.42
CA PHE A 61 0.67 7.57 7.43
C PHE A 61 0.42 6.49 8.49
N LEU A 62 1.30 5.49 8.59
CA LEU A 62 1.15 4.49 9.65
C LEU A 62 1.21 5.14 11.04
N ASN A 63 2.16 6.05 11.25
CA ASN A 63 2.30 6.76 12.51
C ASN A 63 1.09 7.64 12.86
N THR A 64 0.37 8.17 11.87
CA THR A 64 -0.86 8.95 12.13
C THR A 64 -2.07 8.07 12.39
N GLU A 65 -2.23 6.98 11.65
CA GLU A 65 -3.45 6.16 11.69
C GLU A 65 -3.46 5.12 12.80
N TYR A 66 -2.29 4.59 13.20
CA TYR A 66 -2.21 3.48 14.14
C TYR A 66 -1.60 3.94 15.47
N ASP A 67 -2.34 3.70 16.55
CA ASP A 67 -1.90 3.94 17.93
C ASP A 67 -1.33 2.67 18.56
N ASP A 68 -0.40 2.03 17.86
CA ASP A 68 0.31 0.83 18.33
C ASP A 68 1.79 1.15 18.55
N SER A 69 2.38 0.63 19.63
CA SER A 69 3.77 0.91 20.00
C SER A 69 4.78 0.46 18.94
N PHE A 70 4.50 -0.63 18.22
CA PHE A 70 5.34 -1.07 17.10
C PHE A 70 5.47 0.02 16.03
N ILE A 71 4.44 0.84 15.83
CA ILE A 71 4.43 1.92 14.84
C ILE A 71 4.85 3.26 15.46
N LYS A 72 4.35 3.58 16.65
CA LYS A 72 4.59 4.87 17.33
C LYS A 72 6.03 5.05 17.80
N ASP A 73 6.65 3.98 18.30
CA ASP A 73 8.01 4.03 18.85
C ASP A 73 9.08 3.79 17.76
N SER A 74 8.65 3.48 16.54
CA SER A 74 9.55 3.16 15.44
C SER A 74 10.07 4.40 14.72
N PRO A 75 11.33 4.38 14.26
CA PRO A 75 11.90 5.48 13.50
C PRO A 75 11.26 5.59 12.12
N ILE A 76 11.05 6.82 11.65
CA ILE A 76 10.72 7.10 10.25
C ILE A 76 12.03 7.06 9.46
N SER A 77 12.44 5.87 9.04
CA SER A 77 13.66 5.66 8.24
C SER A 77 13.47 4.63 7.12
N ILE A 78 14.32 4.70 6.10
CA ILE A 78 14.27 3.77 4.96
C ILE A 78 14.63 2.36 5.43
N GLU A 79 15.57 2.22 6.37
CA GLU A 79 16.00 0.94 6.92
C GLU A 79 14.86 0.25 7.68
N PHE A 80 14.08 1.03 8.44
CA PHE A 80 12.89 0.51 9.11
C PHE A 80 11.84 0.06 8.10
N PHE A 81 11.61 0.85 7.04
CA PHE A 81 10.71 0.43 5.96
C PHE A 81 11.19 -0.89 5.34
N ASP A 82 12.44 -0.95 4.88
CA ASP A 82 12.99 -2.10 4.14
C ASP A 82 13.12 -3.36 5.01
N GLN A 83 13.15 -3.19 6.33
CA GLN A 83 13.08 -4.29 7.28
C GLN A 83 11.73 -5.02 7.25
N TRP A 84 10.61 -4.31 7.05
CA TRP A 84 9.27 -4.88 7.27
C TRP A 84 8.38 -4.90 6.03
N TRP A 85 8.61 -4.01 5.06
CA TRP A 85 7.82 -3.89 3.84
C TRP A 85 8.68 -4.02 2.59
N LYS A 86 8.01 -4.21 1.45
CA LYS A 86 8.59 -4.15 0.11
C LYS A 86 7.84 -3.10 -0.70
N LEU A 87 8.56 -2.41 -1.57
CA LEU A 87 8.01 -1.47 -2.54
C LEU A 87 8.17 -2.08 -3.94
N LYS A 88 7.11 -2.08 -4.73
CA LYS A 88 7.15 -2.44 -6.15
C LYS A 88 6.60 -1.30 -6.99
N VAL A 89 7.42 -0.84 -7.92
CA VAL A 89 7.05 0.14 -8.94
C VAL A 89 6.24 -0.57 -10.02
N CYS A 90 5.05 -0.05 -10.30
CA CYS A 90 4.17 -0.62 -11.31
C CYS A 90 4.29 0.22 -12.59
N SER A 91 5.14 -0.21 -13.52
CA SER A 91 5.26 0.40 -14.85
C SER A 91 4.04 -0.01 -15.68
N ASP A 92 3.21 0.97 -16.00
CA ASP A 92 2.04 0.90 -16.89
C ASP A 92 0.76 0.22 -16.38
N GLN A 93 -0.36 0.73 -16.91
CA GLN A 93 -1.75 0.30 -16.67
C GLN A 93 -1.95 -1.22 -16.79
N ILE A 94 -1.08 -1.92 -17.52
CA ILE A 94 -1.12 -3.36 -17.79
C ILE A 94 -0.83 -4.19 -16.52
N TYR A 95 0.08 -3.73 -15.65
CA TYR A 95 0.32 -4.40 -14.37
C TYR A 95 -0.69 -4.05 -13.29
N ARG A 96 -1.53 -3.03 -13.53
CA ARG A 96 -2.69 -2.75 -12.68
C ARG A 96 -3.60 -3.97 -12.73
N ASP A 97 -4.00 -4.45 -13.91
CA ASP A 97 -4.90 -5.60 -14.01
C ASP A 97 -4.33 -6.90 -13.41
N GLU A 98 -3.03 -7.20 -13.56
CA GLU A 98 -2.44 -8.41 -12.94
C GLU A 98 -2.27 -8.31 -11.41
N ILE A 99 -1.91 -7.14 -10.89
CA ILE A 99 -1.79 -6.92 -9.44
C ILE A 99 -3.19 -6.90 -8.83
N PHE A 100 -4.18 -6.31 -9.50
CA PHE A 100 -5.57 -6.35 -9.09
C PHE A 100 -6.16 -7.75 -9.24
N GLU A 101 -5.90 -8.56 -10.27
CA GLU A 101 -6.40 -9.95 -10.31
C GLU A 101 -5.81 -10.82 -9.17
N LYS A 102 -4.53 -10.62 -8.85
CA LYS A 102 -3.88 -11.33 -7.74
C LYS A 102 -4.29 -10.78 -6.38
N ALA A 103 -4.54 -9.47 -6.28
CA ALA A 103 -4.97 -8.83 -5.06
C ALA A 103 -6.48 -9.02 -4.85
N ASP A 104 -7.34 -8.94 -5.85
CA ASP A 104 -8.80 -9.13 -5.82
C ASP A 104 -9.17 -10.50 -5.27
N ASN A 105 -8.47 -11.57 -5.67
CA ASN A 105 -8.70 -12.90 -5.09
C ASN A 105 -8.38 -12.99 -3.59
N ILE A 106 -7.52 -12.10 -3.07
CA ILE A 106 -7.12 -12.04 -1.66
C ILE A 106 -7.93 -10.99 -0.90
N ILE A 107 -8.21 -9.85 -1.53
CA ILE A 107 -8.89 -8.65 -1.01
C ILE A 107 -10.40 -8.88 -0.97
N ILE A 108 -11.03 -9.48 -1.98
CA ILE A 108 -12.46 -9.80 -1.96
C ILE A 108 -12.78 -10.81 -0.84
N ASN A 109 -11.89 -11.79 -0.64
CA ASN A 109 -12.05 -12.79 0.42
C ASN A 109 -11.77 -12.22 1.82
N LYS A 110 -10.89 -11.23 1.96
CA LYS A 110 -10.56 -10.61 3.26
C LYS A 110 -11.49 -9.45 3.65
N ILE A 111 -11.95 -8.63 2.70
CA ILE A 111 -12.92 -7.54 2.96
C ILE A 111 -14.25 -8.10 3.48
N GLN A 112 -14.70 -9.29 3.01
CA GLN A 112 -15.89 -9.94 3.55
C GLN A 112 -15.74 -10.39 5.02
N LEU A 113 -14.51 -10.53 5.52
CA LEU A 113 -14.23 -11.05 6.87
C LEU A 113 -13.97 -9.95 7.91
N THR A 114 -13.62 -8.73 7.51
CA THR A 114 -13.20 -7.68 8.46
C THR A 114 -14.33 -6.79 8.98
N GLY A 115 -15.54 -6.84 8.39
CA GLY A 115 -16.73 -6.13 8.90
C GLY A 115 -16.61 -4.60 9.01
N LYS A 116 -15.51 -4.00 8.51
CA LYS A 116 -15.29 -2.56 8.48
C LYS A 116 -15.71 -2.05 7.11
N GLU A 117 -16.72 -1.18 7.08
CA GLU A 117 -17.19 -0.55 5.86
C GLU A 117 -16.08 0.33 5.28
N LEU A 118 -15.61 -0.04 4.09
CA LEU A 118 -14.79 0.84 3.27
C LEU A 118 -15.58 2.11 2.95
N PRO A 119 -14.93 3.28 2.85
CA PRO A 119 -15.59 4.52 2.46
C PRO A 119 -16.42 4.31 1.19
N ASP A 120 -17.68 4.72 1.20
CA ASP A 120 -18.62 4.50 0.10
C ASP A 120 -18.10 4.97 -1.27
N SER A 121 -17.22 5.99 -1.28
CA SER A 121 -16.54 6.45 -2.49
C SER A 121 -15.67 5.37 -3.13
N PHE A 122 -14.98 4.56 -2.32
CA PHE A 122 -14.12 3.47 -2.78
C PHE A 122 -14.95 2.28 -3.31
N ILE A 123 -16.04 1.93 -2.61
CA ILE A 123 -16.97 0.87 -3.03
C ILE A 123 -17.69 1.25 -4.33
N ASN A 124 -18.11 2.51 -4.47
CA ASN A 124 -18.79 2.97 -5.68
C ASN A 124 -17.87 2.99 -6.89
N ASP A 125 -16.60 3.38 -6.72
CA ASP A 125 -15.59 3.30 -7.78
C ASP A 125 -15.31 1.86 -8.20
N LEU A 126 -15.30 0.91 -7.25
CA LEU A 126 -15.17 -0.53 -7.54
C LEU A 126 -16.39 -1.07 -8.30
N LYS A 127 -17.62 -0.76 -7.85
CA LYS A 127 -18.86 -1.22 -8.49
C LYS A 127 -19.03 -0.66 -9.91
N LEU A 128 -18.66 0.59 -10.14
CA LEU A 128 -18.68 1.22 -11.46
C LEU A 128 -17.71 0.55 -12.44
N ARG A 129 -16.57 0.06 -11.96
CA ARG A 129 -15.57 -0.63 -12.81
C ARG A 129 -15.96 -2.06 -13.16
N ILE A 130 -16.73 -2.74 -12.31
CA ILE A 130 -17.26 -4.09 -12.57
C ILE A 130 -18.40 -4.02 -13.61
N LYS A 131 -19.32 -3.06 -13.49
CA LYS A 131 -20.46 -2.91 -14.41
C LYS A 131 -20.10 -2.52 -15.84
N ASN A 132 -18.91 -1.97 -16.07
CA ASN A 132 -18.44 -1.53 -17.39
C ASN A 132 -17.57 -2.59 -18.09
N LYS A 133 -17.46 -3.81 -17.54
CA LYS A 133 -16.76 -4.96 -18.13
C LYS A 133 -17.72 -6.05 -18.68
N GLU A 134 -19.03 -5.81 -18.69
CA GLU A 134 -20.05 -6.58 -19.45
C GLU A 134 -20.45 -5.83 -20.73
#